data_AF-A0A4Q2RDJ9-F1
#
_entry.id   AF-A0A4Q2RDJ9-F1
#
_cell.length_a   1.000
_cell.length_b   1.000
_cell.length_c   1.000
_cell.angle_alpha   90.00
_cell.angle_beta   90.00
_cell.angle_gamma   90.00
#
_symmetry.space_group_name_H-M   'P 1'
#
loop_
_entity.id
_entity.type
_entity.pdbx_description
1 polymer ?
#
loop_
_entity_poly.entity_id
_entity_poly.type
_entity_poly.pdbx_seq_one_letter_code
_entity_poly.pdbx_strand_id
1 'polypeptide(L)'
;MEAADVEPTATLFQEMQAHYRVACPSFADIVASLAKRPGGVDLLVAADPTIVGFAALGAIFPGPGLKPGLFLKDLFVSAQARRRGIGRRLMQAAARLAVERGFARLDWTADRGDVGLLRFYADLGGTEQPEKVFLRLAGQALTDLATADWGGRPE
;
A
#
# COMPACT_ATOMS: atom_id res chain seq x y z
N MET A 1 -2.30 1.91 14.24
CA MET A 1 -3.67 2.46 14.21
C MET A 1 -4.47 1.79 15.31
N GLU A 2 -5.10 2.59 16.16
CA GLU A 2 -5.95 2.13 17.27
C GLU A 2 -7.43 2.14 16.87
N ALA A 3 -8.32 1.64 17.73
CA ALA A 3 -9.76 1.65 17.44
C ALA A 3 -10.32 3.07 17.24
N ALA A 4 -9.81 4.06 17.98
CA ALA A 4 -10.20 5.46 17.89
C ALA A 4 -9.83 6.12 16.54
N ASP A 5 -8.87 5.54 15.81
CA ASP A 5 -8.39 6.07 14.54
C ASP A 5 -9.25 5.61 13.35
N VAL A 6 -10.17 4.66 13.53
CA VAL A 6 -10.90 4.01 12.44
C VAL A 6 -11.74 5.01 11.65
N GLU A 7 -12.57 5.81 12.32
CA GLU A 7 -13.45 6.77 11.65
C GLU A 7 -12.68 7.91 10.95
N PRO A 8 -11.69 8.58 11.59
CA PRO A 8 -10.88 9.58 10.89
C PRO A 8 -10.13 8.99 9.68
N THR A 9 -9.65 7.75 9.79
CA THR A 9 -9.02 7.04 8.67
C THR A 9 -10.03 6.72 7.56
N ALA A 10 -11.27 6.37 7.91
CA ALA A 10 -12.33 6.11 6.93
C ALA A 10 -12.65 7.35 6.09
N THR A 11 -12.71 8.53 6.70
CA THR A 11 -12.85 9.82 5.99
C THR A 11 -11.71 10.01 4.98
N LEU A 12 -10.48 9.70 5.39
CA LEU A 12 -9.30 9.82 4.53
C LEU A 12 -9.34 8.81 3.36
N PHE A 13 -9.90 7.62 3.57
CA PHE A 13 -10.14 6.65 2.50
C PHE A 13 -11.17 7.16 1.48
N GLN A 14 -12.25 7.83 1.91
CA GLN A 14 -13.19 8.45 0.98
C GLN A 14 -12.49 9.52 0.11
N GLU A 15 -11.66 10.36 0.73
CA GLU A 15 -10.84 11.34 0.01
C GLU A 15 -9.93 10.67 -1.02
N MET A 16 -9.29 9.56 -0.64
CA MET A 16 -8.44 8.78 -1.55
C MET A 16 -9.23 8.21 -2.74
N GLN A 17 -10.42 7.62 -2.52
CA GLN A 17 -11.23 7.10 -3.62
C GLN A 17 -11.60 8.21 -4.62
N ALA A 18 -11.97 9.39 -4.11
CA ALA A 18 -12.23 10.57 -4.94
C ALA A 18 -10.98 11.02 -5.70
N HIS A 19 -9.80 11.03 -5.06
CA HIS A 19 -8.53 11.38 -5.70
C HIS A 19 -8.19 10.45 -6.87
N TYR A 20 -8.39 9.15 -6.69
CA TYR A 20 -8.15 8.13 -7.73
C TYR A 20 -9.28 8.02 -8.76
N ARG A 21 -10.38 8.77 -8.59
CA ARG A 21 -11.55 8.79 -9.49
C ARG A 21 -12.16 7.40 -9.68
N VAL A 22 -12.24 6.64 -8.60
CA VAL A 22 -12.87 5.32 -8.56
C VAL A 22 -14.16 5.37 -7.74
N ALA A 23 -15.01 4.35 -7.88
CA ALA A 23 -16.23 4.24 -7.10
C ALA A 23 -15.90 4.19 -5.59
N CYS A 24 -16.45 5.13 -4.83
CA CYS A 24 -16.27 5.18 -3.39
C CYS A 24 -17.33 4.32 -2.69
N PRO A 25 -16.94 3.34 -1.84
CA PRO A 25 -17.87 2.65 -0.96
C PRO A 25 -18.52 3.60 0.05
N SER A 26 -19.58 3.14 0.71
CA SER A 26 -20.20 3.92 1.79
C SER A 26 -19.23 4.08 2.98
N PHE A 27 -19.41 5.12 3.79
CA PHE A 27 -18.58 5.32 4.98
C PHE A 27 -18.64 4.11 5.93
N ALA A 28 -19.83 3.54 6.11
CA ALA A 28 -20.03 2.35 6.94
C ALA A 28 -19.27 1.13 6.40
N ASP A 29 -19.26 0.92 5.08
CA ASP A 29 -18.50 -0.17 4.46
C ASP A 29 -16.99 0.02 4.62
N ILE A 30 -16.50 1.25 4.53
CA ILE A 30 -15.08 1.57 4.74
C ILE A 30 -14.71 1.28 6.20
N VAL A 31 -15.50 1.75 7.17
CA VAL A 31 -15.29 1.47 8.61
C VAL A 31 -15.28 -0.04 8.88
N ALA A 32 -16.26 -0.77 8.33
CA ALA A 32 -16.33 -2.22 8.48
C ALA A 32 -15.12 -2.93 7.84
N SER A 33 -14.68 -2.47 6.67
CA SER A 33 -13.49 -2.99 5.98
C SER A 33 -12.21 -2.73 6.78
N LEU A 34 -12.07 -1.53 7.37
CA LEU A 34 -10.97 -1.19 8.26
C LEU A 34 -10.98 -2.07 9.52
N ALA A 35 -12.13 -2.30 10.14
CA ALA A 35 -12.23 -3.19 11.30
C ALA A 35 -11.89 -4.65 10.98
N LYS A 36 -12.24 -5.12 9.76
CA LYS A 36 -12.04 -6.50 9.30
C LYS A 36 -10.86 -6.66 8.34
N ARG A 37 -9.85 -5.80 8.42
CA ARG A 37 -8.68 -5.87 7.54
C ARG A 37 -8.04 -7.27 7.58
N PRO A 38 -7.53 -7.77 6.44
CA PRO A 38 -6.80 -9.03 6.43
C PRO A 38 -5.64 -9.03 7.43
N GLY A 39 -5.39 -10.19 8.03
CA GLY A 39 -4.21 -10.38 8.87
C GLY A 39 -2.92 -10.12 8.09
N GLY A 40 -1.90 -9.60 8.77
CA GLY A 40 -0.61 -9.27 8.15
C GLY A 40 -0.59 -7.93 7.40
N VAL A 41 -1.67 -7.14 7.46
CA VAL A 41 -1.71 -5.76 6.98
C VAL A 41 -1.47 -4.79 8.13
N ASP A 42 -0.43 -3.98 8.00
CA ASP A 42 -0.17 -2.84 8.87
C ASP A 42 -0.73 -1.56 8.28
N LEU A 43 -1.39 -0.76 9.12
CA LEU A 43 -1.87 0.57 8.74
C LEU A 43 -1.25 1.61 9.68
N LEU A 44 -0.27 2.33 9.15
CA LEU A 44 0.35 3.48 9.80
C LEU A 44 -0.47 4.73 9.48
N VAL A 45 -0.72 5.58 10.48
CA VAL A 45 -1.47 6.82 10.32
C VAL A 45 -0.61 7.99 10.78
N ALA A 46 -0.78 9.14 10.13
CA ALA A 46 -0.14 10.40 10.50
C ALA A 46 -1.22 11.41 10.90
N ALA A 47 -1.06 12.01 12.08
CA ALA A 47 -1.99 12.99 12.63
C ALA A 47 -1.38 14.40 12.70
N ASP A 48 -2.16 15.43 12.35
CA ASP A 48 -1.78 16.85 12.38
C ASP A 48 -3.01 17.80 12.21
N PRO A 49 -3.80 18.15 13.26
CA PRO A 49 -4.00 17.49 14.57
C PRO A 49 -4.97 16.28 14.51
N THR A 50 -5.62 16.08 13.36
CA THR A 50 -6.43 14.90 13.03
C THR A 50 -5.67 13.99 12.05
N ILE A 51 -6.16 12.78 11.77
CA ILE A 51 -5.52 11.89 10.78
C ILE A 51 -5.58 12.54 9.39
N VAL A 52 -4.41 12.76 8.79
CA VAL A 52 -4.23 13.44 7.50
C VAL A 52 -3.43 12.63 6.50
N GLY A 53 -2.90 11.47 6.89
CA GLY A 53 -2.17 10.57 6.01
C GLY A 53 -2.14 9.15 6.53
N PHE A 54 -1.92 8.19 5.64
CA PHE A 54 -1.71 6.80 6.01
C PHE A 54 -0.73 6.09 5.07
N ALA A 55 -0.16 5.00 5.56
CA ALA A 55 0.59 4.02 4.77
C ALA A 55 0.07 2.61 5.09
N ALA A 56 -0.37 1.88 4.06
CA ALA A 56 -0.86 0.51 4.16
C ALA A 56 0.23 -0.46 3.67
N LEU A 57 0.66 -1.38 4.54
CA LEU A 57 1.78 -2.29 4.28
C LEU A 57 1.37 -3.74 4.51
N GLY A 58 2.02 -4.66 3.82
CA GLY A 58 1.91 -6.10 4.09
C GLY A 58 3.27 -6.78 4.09
N ALA A 59 3.44 -7.80 4.93
CA ALA A 59 4.67 -8.60 4.92
C ALA A 59 4.73 -9.50 3.68
N ILE A 60 5.92 -9.60 3.08
CA ILE A 60 6.21 -10.49 1.95
C ILE A 60 7.34 -11.45 2.29
N PHE A 61 7.13 -12.73 2.01
CA PHE A 61 8.06 -13.82 2.28
C PHE A 61 7.86 -14.96 1.27
N PRO A 62 8.93 -15.67 0.84
CA PRO A 62 10.34 -15.39 1.13
C PRO A 62 10.88 -14.20 0.34
N GLY A 63 12.11 -13.81 0.69
CA GLY A 63 12.92 -12.86 -0.08
C GLY A 63 14.29 -13.42 -0.41
N PRO A 64 15.12 -12.65 -1.14
CA PRO A 64 16.53 -12.97 -1.31
C PRO A 64 17.20 -13.25 0.04
N GLY A 65 17.92 -14.38 0.12
CA GLY A 65 18.55 -14.83 1.38
C GLY A 65 17.56 -15.24 2.47
N LEU A 66 16.32 -15.61 2.11
CA LEU A 66 15.23 -15.99 3.02
C LEU A 66 14.84 -14.90 4.02
N LYS A 67 15.14 -13.63 3.71
CA LYS A 67 14.75 -12.49 4.55
C LYS A 67 13.41 -11.91 4.11
N PRO A 68 12.43 -11.74 5.03
CA PRO A 68 11.16 -11.09 4.70
C PRO A 68 11.35 -9.61 4.33
N GLY A 69 10.30 -9.03 3.75
CA GLY A 69 10.19 -7.59 3.45
C GLY A 69 8.82 -7.04 3.81
N LEU A 70 8.66 -5.72 3.74
CA LEU A 70 7.35 -5.08 3.65
C LEU A 70 7.07 -4.67 2.21
N PHE A 71 5.82 -4.79 1.78
CA PHE A 71 5.31 -4.17 0.57
C PHE A 71 4.36 -3.05 0.95
N LEU A 72 4.66 -1.82 0.56
CA LEU A 72 3.76 -0.67 0.72
C LEU A 72 2.74 -0.68 -0.42
N LYS A 73 1.49 -0.98 -0.06
CA LYS A 73 0.36 -1.05 -0.99
C LYS A 73 -0.18 0.33 -1.37
N ASP A 74 -0.28 1.23 -0.38
CA ASP A 74 -0.75 2.61 -0.59
C ASP A 74 -0.06 3.56 0.39
N LEU A 75 0.28 4.74 -0.12
CA LEU A 75 0.68 5.91 0.66
C LEU A 75 -0.20 7.07 0.23
N PHE A 76 -1.01 7.58 1.16
CA PHE A 76 -1.90 8.70 0.87
C PHE A 76 -1.76 9.81 1.91
N VAL A 77 -1.81 11.05 1.43
CA VAL A 77 -1.83 12.26 2.25
C VAL A 77 -2.94 13.15 1.73
N SER A 78 -3.82 13.56 2.64
CA SER A 78 -4.92 14.49 2.37
C SER A 78 -4.39 15.70 1.61
N ALA A 79 -5.14 16.17 0.61
CA ALA A 79 -4.76 17.29 -0.24
C ALA A 79 -4.39 18.53 0.57
N GLN A 80 -5.11 18.80 1.66
CA GLN A 80 -4.88 19.93 2.56
C GLN A 80 -3.59 19.81 3.39
N ALA A 81 -3.03 18.60 3.52
CA ALA A 81 -1.82 18.33 4.30
C ALA A 81 -0.59 18.00 3.43
N ARG A 82 -0.71 18.02 2.10
CA ARG A 82 0.41 17.78 1.19
C ARG A 82 1.49 18.86 1.34
N ARG A 83 2.72 18.52 0.92
CA ARG A 83 3.91 19.39 1.00
C ARG A 83 4.36 19.79 2.41
N ARG A 84 3.75 19.25 3.46
CA ARG A 84 4.15 19.43 4.88
C ARG A 84 5.09 18.33 5.40
N GLY A 85 5.68 17.53 4.51
CA GLY A 85 6.59 16.42 4.87
C GLY A 85 5.92 15.15 5.41
N ILE A 86 4.58 15.09 5.48
CA ILE A 86 3.81 13.94 5.99
C ILE A 86 4.18 12.63 5.27
N GLY A 87 4.22 12.64 3.94
CA GLY A 87 4.57 11.44 3.17
C GLY A 87 5.98 10.92 3.47
N ARG A 88 6.96 11.81 3.66
CA ARG A 88 8.33 11.42 4.05
C ARG A 88 8.34 10.78 5.44
N ARG A 89 7.59 11.34 6.40
CA ARG A 89 7.46 10.78 7.76
C ARG A 89 6.81 9.39 7.75
N LEU A 90 5.77 9.18 6.95
CA LEU A 90 5.13 7.87 6.79
C LEU A 90 6.09 6.83 6.18
N MET A 91 6.86 7.20 5.16
CA MET A 91 7.89 6.32 4.57
C MET A 91 9.00 5.99 5.58
N GLN A 92 9.44 6.98 6.37
CA GLN A 92 10.42 6.76 7.43
C GLN A 92 9.87 5.80 8.51
N ALA A 93 8.60 5.95 8.90
CA ALA A 93 7.95 5.05 9.85
C ALA A 93 7.84 3.62 9.29
N ALA A 94 7.49 3.46 8.01
CA ALA A 94 7.48 2.17 7.34
C ALA A 94 8.87 1.51 7.30
N ALA A 95 9.92 2.27 6.99
CA ALA A 95 11.28 1.77 6.99
C ALA A 95 11.74 1.36 8.40
N ARG A 96 11.42 2.15 9.43
CA ARG A 96 11.69 1.78 10.83
C ARG A 96 10.99 0.47 11.22
N LEU A 97 9.72 0.34 10.87
CA LEU A 97 8.94 -0.88 11.12
C LEU A 97 9.59 -2.12 10.47
N ALA A 98 10.08 -1.99 9.23
CA ALA A 98 10.80 -3.08 8.57
C ALA A 98 12.08 -3.47 9.32
N VAL A 99 12.90 -2.47 9.71
CA VAL A 99 14.15 -2.69 10.45
C VAL A 99 13.90 -3.33 11.82
N GLU A 100 12.93 -2.81 12.57
CA GLU A 100 12.55 -3.33 13.90
C GLU A 100 12.10 -4.79 13.85
N ARG A 101 11.50 -5.23 12.73
CA ARG A 101 11.09 -6.62 12.49
C ARG A 101 12.19 -7.50 11.91
N GLY A 102 13.39 -6.97 11.70
CA GLY A 102 14.50 -7.68 11.06
C GLY A 102 14.28 -7.96 9.57
N PHE A 103 13.38 -7.22 8.92
CA PHE A 103 13.10 -7.35 7.50
C PHE A 103 14.16 -6.61 6.68
N ALA A 104 14.44 -7.12 5.49
CA ALA A 104 15.57 -6.65 4.68
C ALA A 104 15.20 -5.59 3.63
N ARG A 105 13.92 -5.37 3.37
CA ARG A 105 13.46 -4.46 2.33
C ARG A 105 12.08 -3.87 2.57
N LEU A 106 11.84 -2.74 1.93
CA LEU A 106 10.54 -2.11 1.75
C LEU A 106 10.34 -1.92 0.23
N ASP A 107 9.36 -2.60 -0.35
CA ASP A 107 9.05 -2.56 -1.78
C ASP A 107 7.75 -1.78 -2.02
N TRP A 108 7.62 -1.11 -3.16
CA TRP A 108 6.39 -0.42 -3.58
C TRP A 108 6.31 -0.26 -5.10
N THR A 109 5.14 0.14 -5.58
CA THR A 109 4.93 0.53 -6.98
C THR A 109 4.56 2.01 -7.07
N ALA A 110 4.94 2.66 -8.16
CA ALA A 110 4.52 4.01 -8.50
C ALA A 110 4.02 4.04 -9.96
N ASP A 111 3.20 5.03 -10.29
CA ASP A 111 2.86 5.30 -11.69
C ASP A 111 4.13 5.71 -12.45
N ARG A 112 4.46 4.97 -13.52
CA ARG A 112 5.63 5.22 -14.36
C ARG A 112 5.59 6.63 -14.98
N GLY A 113 4.40 7.18 -15.23
CA GLY A 113 4.22 8.51 -15.80
C GLY A 113 4.34 9.65 -14.79
N ASP A 114 4.29 9.38 -13.48
CA ASP A 114 4.35 10.42 -12.45
C ASP A 114 5.79 10.74 -12.05
N VAL A 115 6.45 11.58 -12.85
CA VAL A 115 7.83 12.04 -12.62
C VAL A 115 8.00 12.70 -11.24
N GLY A 116 6.96 13.37 -10.74
CA GLY A 116 6.99 14.02 -9.43
C GLY A 116 7.06 13.00 -8.30
N LEU A 117 6.24 11.95 -8.40
CA LEU A 117 6.21 10.84 -7.46
C LEU A 117 7.49 9.99 -7.53
N LEU A 118 7.99 9.71 -8.74
CA LEU A 118 9.26 9.00 -8.92
C LEU A 118 10.43 9.76 -8.30
N ARG A 119 10.52 11.09 -8.51
CA ARG A 119 11.53 11.93 -7.84
C ARG A 119 11.38 11.91 -6.32
N PHE A 120 10.15 11.97 -5.80
CA PHE A 120 9.90 11.87 -4.36
C PHE A 120 10.47 10.57 -3.78
N TYR A 121 10.30 9.44 -4.47
CA TYR A 121 10.85 8.16 -4.01
C TYR A 121 12.37 8.07 -4.19
N ALA A 122 12.91 8.62 -5.27
CA ALA A 122 14.36 8.71 -5.47
C ALA A 122 15.05 9.54 -4.37
N ASP A 123 14.46 10.68 -3.96
CA ASP A 123 14.95 11.50 -2.84
C ASP A 123 14.99 10.73 -1.51
N LEU A 124 14.17 9.67 -1.35
CA LEU A 124 14.15 8.81 -0.17
C LEU A 124 15.17 7.66 -0.25
N GLY A 125 15.92 7.56 -1.35
CA GLY A 125 16.84 6.45 -1.63
C GLY A 125 16.18 5.24 -2.29
N GLY A 126 14.95 5.36 -2.76
CA GLY A 126 14.29 4.32 -3.55
C GLY A 126 14.90 4.17 -4.94
N THR A 127 15.09 2.93 -5.39
CA THR A 127 15.62 2.62 -6.72
C THR A 127 14.62 1.82 -7.54
N GLU A 128 14.47 2.17 -8.81
CA GLU A 128 13.66 1.40 -9.76
C GLU A 128 14.25 0.00 -9.98
N GLN A 129 13.39 -0.98 -10.26
CA GLN A 129 13.75 -2.37 -10.54
C GLN A 129 13.37 -2.72 -11.99
N PRO A 130 14.17 -2.29 -13.00
CA PRO A 130 13.79 -2.36 -14.41
C PRO A 130 13.62 -3.80 -14.94
N GLU A 131 14.32 -4.76 -14.33
CA GLU A 131 14.25 -6.19 -14.68
C GLU A 131 12.95 -6.87 -14.20
N LYS A 132 12.06 -6.13 -13.52
CA LYS A 132 10.80 -6.66 -12.99
C LYS A 132 9.61 -6.08 -13.73
N VAL A 133 8.71 -6.96 -14.17
CA VAL A 133 7.41 -6.59 -14.73
C VAL A 133 6.34 -6.81 -13.66
N PHE A 134 5.47 -5.81 -13.48
CA PHE A 134 4.29 -5.94 -12.64
C PHE A 134 3.16 -6.61 -13.44
N LEU A 135 2.86 -7.87 -13.11
CA LEU A 135 1.81 -8.66 -13.75
C LEU A 135 0.57 -8.72 -12.85
N ARG A 136 -0.61 -8.79 -13.45
CA ARG A 136 -1.88 -8.92 -12.73
C ARG A 136 -2.81 -9.89 -13.43
N LEU A 137 -3.38 -10.79 -12.64
CA LEU A 137 -4.53 -11.61 -13.02
C LEU A 137 -5.72 -11.18 -12.13
N ALA A 138 -6.84 -10.80 -12.74
CA ALA A 138 -8.01 -10.29 -12.04
C ALA A 138 -9.30 -10.57 -12.81
N GLY A 139 -10.45 -10.44 -12.13
CA GLY A 139 -11.77 -10.64 -12.73
C GLY A 139 -11.95 -12.05 -13.29
N GLN A 140 -12.60 -12.17 -14.44
CA GLN A 140 -12.94 -13.46 -15.04
C GLN A 140 -11.70 -14.33 -15.29
N ALA A 141 -10.59 -13.75 -15.78
CA ALA A 141 -9.37 -14.51 -16.05
C ALA A 141 -8.77 -15.16 -14.80
N LEU A 142 -8.94 -14.54 -13.62
CA LEU A 142 -8.54 -15.14 -12.34
C LEU A 142 -9.44 -16.33 -11.99
N THR A 143 -10.76 -16.17 -12.13
CA THR A 143 -11.73 -17.23 -11.90
C THR A 143 -11.51 -18.42 -12.84
N ASP A 144 -11.30 -18.14 -14.13
CA ASP A 144 -11.06 -19.16 -15.16
C ASP A 144 -9.80 -19.97 -14.82
N LEU A 145 -8.69 -19.30 -14.47
CA LEU A 145 -7.46 -19.98 -14.08
C LEU A 145 -7.67 -20.85 -12.83
N ALA A 146 -8.46 -20.38 -11.86
CA ALA A 146 -8.72 -21.13 -10.63
C ALA A 146 -9.48 -22.44 -10.87
N THR A 147 -10.21 -22.55 -11.98
CA THR A 147 -11.00 -23.74 -12.35
C THR A 147 -10.42 -24.49 -13.56
N ALA A 148 -9.30 -24.03 -14.11
CA ALA A 148 -8.72 -24.63 -15.30
C ALA A 148 -8.18 -26.03 -14.99
N ASP A 149 -8.67 -27.03 -15.72
CA ASP A 149 -8.08 -28.35 -15.75
C ASP A 149 -6.92 -28.35 -16.76
N TRP A 150 -5.70 -28.47 -16.24
CA TRP A 150 -4.47 -28.49 -17.03
C TRP A 150 -4.09 -29.89 -17.54
N GLY A 151 -4.96 -30.89 -17.34
CA GLY A 151 -4.77 -32.26 -17.81
C GLY A 151 -4.53 -32.35 -19.32
N GLY A 152 -3.25 -32.30 -19.73
CA GLY A 152 -2.80 -32.74 -21.05
C GLY A 152 -2.15 -31.70 -21.98
N ARG A 153 -1.75 -30.51 -21.51
CA ARG A 153 -0.90 -29.65 -22.37
C ARG A 153 0.56 -30.12 -22.31
N PRO A 154 1.19 -30.51 -23.44
CA PRO A 154 2.63 -30.70 -23.47
C PRO A 154 3.32 -29.35 -23.24
N GLU A 155 4.45 -29.41 -22.53
CA GLU A 155 5.36 -28.28 -22.26
C GLU A 155 5.87 -27.61 -23.55
#